data_AF-A0A2K3K7E1-F1
#
_entry.id   AF-A0A2K3K7E1-F1
#
_cell.length_a   1.000
_cell.length_b   1.000
_cell.length_c   1.000
_cell.angle_alpha   90.00
_cell.angle_beta   90.00
_cell.angle_gamma   90.00
#
_symmetry.space_group_name_H-M   'P 1'
#
loop_
_entity.id
_entity.type
_entity.pdbx_description
1 polymer ?
#
loop_
_entity_poly.entity_id
_entity_poly.type
_entity_poly.pdbx_seq_one_letter_code
_entity_poly.pdbx_strand_id
1 'polypeptide(L)'
;RIIGFDHRKSVLSNIPSANECTENIMINVNHEKSSSRAVYEYFTNKHEDVKSSDDLVSCLLDPKDIGRVELILKYIEDGDLRRWSLPGIKPFNIGLSEWRSRFSCISNPYMFKQ
;
A
#
# COMPACT_ATOMS: atom_id res chain seq x y z
N ARG A 1 -14.98 -9.58 2.61
CA ARG A 1 -14.38 -9.34 1.28
C ARG A 1 -12.87 -9.15 1.46
N ILE A 2 -12.05 -9.88 0.72
CA ILE A 2 -10.59 -9.80 0.75
C ILE A 2 -10.12 -9.00 -0.46
N ILE A 3 -9.17 -8.08 -0.25
CA ILE A 3 -8.61 -7.26 -1.33
C ILE A 3 -7.09 -7.36 -1.27
N GLY A 4 -6.49 -7.85 -2.35
CA GLY A 4 -5.04 -7.95 -2.54
C GLY A 4 -4.52 -6.87 -3.48
N PHE A 5 -3.30 -6.39 -3.22
CA PHE A 5 -2.59 -5.44 -4.07
C PHE A 5 -1.17 -5.93 -4.32
N ASP A 6 -0.77 -6.10 -5.58
CA ASP A 6 0.61 -6.42 -5.95
C ASP A 6 1.05 -5.55 -7.14
N HIS A 7 2.35 -5.34 -7.27
CA HIS A 7 2.95 -4.60 -8.39
C HIS A 7 3.97 -5.43 -9.17
N ARG A 8 4.33 -6.61 -8.65
CA ARG A 8 5.35 -7.47 -9.26
C ARG A 8 4.78 -8.23 -10.44
N LYS A 9 5.52 -8.26 -11.56
CA LYS A 9 5.15 -9.07 -12.73
C LYS A 9 5.03 -10.57 -12.41
N SER A 10 5.83 -11.06 -11.46
CA SER A 10 5.83 -12.47 -11.03
C SER A 10 4.54 -12.90 -10.34
N VAL A 11 3.66 -11.97 -9.94
CA VAL A 11 2.39 -12.34 -9.28
C VAL A 11 1.40 -12.95 -10.27
N LEU A 12 1.50 -12.61 -11.57
CA LEU A 12 0.51 -12.97 -12.58
C LEU A 12 0.34 -14.48 -12.73
N SER A 13 1.41 -15.26 -12.55
CA SER A 13 1.35 -16.73 -12.60
C SER A 13 0.66 -17.36 -11.39
N ASN A 14 0.48 -16.60 -10.30
CA ASN A 14 -0.11 -17.06 -9.04
C ASN A 14 -1.55 -16.57 -8.84
N ILE A 15 -2.06 -15.71 -9.74
CA ILE A 15 -3.43 -15.22 -9.68
C ILE A 15 -4.32 -16.24 -10.40
N PRO A 16 -5.33 -16.81 -9.74
CA PRO A 16 -6.30 -17.69 -10.37
C PRO A 16 -6.97 -17.00 -11.56
N SER A 17 -7.35 -17.76 -12.57
CA SER A 17 -8.15 -17.20 -13.66
C SER A 17 -9.47 -16.64 -13.11
N ALA A 18 -10.09 -15.70 -13.81
CA ALA A 18 -11.35 -15.08 -13.35
C ALA A 18 -12.45 -16.11 -13.05
N ASN A 19 -12.42 -17.27 -13.72
CA ASN A 19 -13.37 -18.36 -13.55
C ASN A 19 -13.12 -19.20 -12.28
N GLU A 20 -11.93 -19.11 -11.70
CA GLU A 20 -11.51 -19.84 -10.49
C GLU A 20 -11.50 -18.93 -9.24
N CYS A 21 -11.62 -17.62 -9.43
CA CYS A 21 -11.61 -16.65 -8.34
C CYS A 21 -12.99 -16.58 -7.68
N THR A 22 -13.06 -16.93 -6.39
CA THR A 22 -14.28 -16.71 -5.59
C THR A 22 -14.63 -15.21 -5.53
N GLU A 23 -15.91 -14.86 -5.72
CA GLU A 23 -16.43 -13.47 -5.73
C GLU A 23 -16.01 -12.62 -4.51
N ASN A 24 -15.62 -13.25 -3.41
CA ASN A 24 -15.18 -12.62 -2.18
C ASN A 24 -13.74 -12.06 -2.22
N ILE A 25 -12.97 -12.33 -3.29
CA ILE A 25 -11.57 -11.93 -3.45
C ILE A 25 -11.43 -10.98 -4.64
N MET A 26 -10.77 -9.84 -4.41
CA MET A 26 -10.40 -8.88 -5.45
C MET A 26 -8.90 -8.69 -5.44
N ILE A 27 -8.22 -8.87 -6.58
CA ILE A 27 -6.77 -8.68 -6.70
C ILE A 27 -6.50 -7.54 -7.67
N ASN A 28 -5.87 -6.49 -7.18
CA ASN A 28 -5.46 -5.33 -7.97
C ASN A 28 -3.96 -5.44 -8.27
N VAL A 29 -3.61 -5.61 -9.55
CA VAL A 29 -2.21 -5.60 -10.00
C VAL A 29 -1.92 -4.30 -10.73
N ASN A 30 -0.96 -3.52 -10.24
CA ASN A 30 -0.54 -2.28 -10.87
C ASN A 30 0.99 -2.27 -11.05
N HIS A 31 1.47 -2.29 -12.28
CA HIS A 31 2.92 -2.31 -12.55
C HIS A 31 3.57 -0.92 -12.57
N GLU A 32 2.77 0.14 -12.57
CA GLU A 32 3.23 1.54 -12.67
C GLU A 32 3.35 2.22 -11.30
N LYS A 33 2.66 1.69 -10.29
CA LYS A 33 2.63 2.17 -8.91
C LYS A 33 3.02 1.05 -7.95
N SER A 34 3.64 1.41 -6.83
CA SER A 34 3.90 0.44 -5.76
C SER A 34 2.59 -0.05 -5.14
N SER A 35 2.58 -1.27 -4.58
CA SER A 35 1.42 -1.78 -3.85
C SER A 35 1.02 -0.86 -2.70
N SER A 36 2.00 -0.32 -1.98
CA SER A 36 1.77 0.61 -0.86
C SER A 36 1.04 1.87 -1.31
N ARG A 37 1.44 2.44 -2.46
CA ARG A 37 0.75 3.59 -3.06
C ARG A 37 -0.68 3.21 -3.48
N ALA A 38 -0.85 2.10 -4.18
CA ALA A 38 -2.16 1.65 -4.66
C ALA A 38 -3.15 1.42 -3.51
N VAL A 39 -2.69 0.83 -2.40
CA VAL A 39 -3.49 0.65 -1.18
C VAL A 39 -3.90 2.00 -0.58
N TYR A 40 -2.95 2.92 -0.44
CA TYR A 40 -3.21 4.25 0.09
C TYR A 40 -4.26 5.00 -0.73
N GLU A 41 -4.11 5.06 -2.06
CA GLU A 41 -5.07 5.71 -2.96
C GLU A 41 -6.45 5.03 -2.90
N TYR A 42 -6.50 3.69 -2.89
CA TYR A 42 -7.75 2.96 -2.81
C TYR A 42 -8.55 3.33 -1.55
N PHE A 43 -7.91 3.35 -0.38
CA PHE A 43 -8.59 3.66 0.88
C PHE A 43 -8.91 5.14 1.03
N THR A 44 -8.07 6.04 0.49
CA THR A 44 -8.40 7.47 0.42
C THR A 44 -9.66 7.70 -0.40
N ASN A 45 -9.73 7.14 -1.61
CA ASN A 45 -10.88 7.29 -2.52
C ASN A 45 -12.14 6.61 -1.97
N LYS A 46 -12.01 5.39 -1.44
CA LYS A 46 -13.12 4.69 -0.76
C LYS A 46 -13.69 5.48 0.40
N HIS A 47 -12.83 6.21 1.12
CA HIS A 47 -13.26 7.04 2.20
C HIS A 47 -14.04 8.27 1.68
N GLU A 48 -13.70 8.81 0.51
CA GLU A 48 -14.46 9.89 -0.14
C GLU A 48 -15.83 9.43 -0.64
N ASP A 49 -15.94 8.24 -1.25
CA ASP A 49 -17.21 7.69 -1.78
C ASP A 49 -18.29 7.47 -0.70
N VAL A 50 -17.88 7.15 0.54
CA VAL A 50 -18.82 6.91 1.67
C VAL A 50 -19.36 8.21 2.25
N LYS A 51 -18.73 9.37 1.96
CA LYS A 51 -18.97 10.65 2.64
C LYS A 51 -19.96 11.58 1.98
N SER A 52 -20.63 11.18 0.89
CA SER A 52 -21.63 12.05 0.25
C SER A 52 -22.93 12.25 1.05
N SER A 53 -22.95 11.91 2.36
CA SER A 53 -24.16 11.94 3.19
C SER A 53 -24.07 12.74 4.50
N ASP A 54 -22.89 13.17 4.97
CA ASP A 54 -22.84 14.04 6.16
C ASP A 54 -21.56 14.89 6.28
N ASP A 55 -21.73 16.09 6.81
CA ASP A 55 -20.98 17.33 6.53
C ASP A 55 -19.67 17.49 7.35
N LEU A 56 -18.78 16.51 7.33
CA LEU A 56 -17.41 16.67 7.86
C LEU A 56 -16.39 15.88 7.02
N VAL A 57 -15.45 16.59 6.39
CA VAL A 57 -14.34 15.99 5.64
C VAL A 57 -13.41 15.25 6.59
N SER A 58 -13.71 13.99 6.91
CA SER A 58 -12.78 13.13 7.62
C SER A 58 -11.74 12.61 6.62
N CYS A 59 -10.45 12.90 6.81
CA CYS A 59 -9.39 12.30 5.98
C CYS A 59 -9.08 10.88 6.50
N LEU A 60 -8.51 10.01 5.64
CA LEU A 60 -8.03 8.69 6.09
C LEU A 60 -6.98 8.82 7.21
N LEU A 61 -6.22 9.91 7.15
CA LEU A 61 -5.19 10.28 8.10
C LEU A 61 -5.56 11.59 8.79
N ASP A 62 -5.01 11.81 9.98
CA ASP A 62 -4.99 13.15 10.58
C ASP A 62 -4.32 14.13 9.59
N PRO A 63 -4.89 15.31 9.32
CA PRO A 63 -4.31 16.29 8.40
C PRO A 63 -2.82 16.57 8.62
N LYS A 64 -2.33 16.53 9.87
CA LYS A 64 -0.92 16.74 10.19
C LYS A 64 0.01 15.63 9.68
N ASP A 65 -0.52 14.44 9.45
CA ASP A 65 0.23 13.24 9.07
C ASP A 65 0.24 13.00 7.55
N ILE A 66 -0.67 13.61 6.78
CA ILE A 66 -0.82 13.40 5.33
C ILE A 66 0.53 13.60 4.61
N GLY A 67 1.14 14.78 4.76
CA GLY A 67 2.39 15.09 4.06
C GLY A 67 3.54 14.15 4.44
N ARG A 68 3.57 13.68 5.70
CA ARG A 68 4.59 12.73 6.16
C ARG A 68 4.39 11.35 5.54
N VAL A 69 3.16 10.85 5.51
CA VAL A 69 2.84 9.55 4.92
C VAL A 69 3.07 9.57 3.41
N GLU A 70 2.65 10.63 2.71
CA GLU A 70 2.89 10.78 1.27
C GLU A 70 4.39 10.80 0.94
N LEU A 71 5.21 11.48 1.74
CA LEU A 71 6.66 11.49 1.56
C LEU A 71 7.25 10.07 1.72
N ILE A 72 6.85 9.34 2.76
CA ILE A 72 7.31 7.97 2.99
C ILE A 72 6.89 7.06 1.83
N LEU A 73 5.64 7.15 1.37
CA LEU A 73 5.14 6.40 0.22
C LEU A 73 5.92 6.70 -1.06
N LYS A 74 6.31 7.96 -1.28
CA LYS A 74 7.14 8.36 -2.41
C LYS A 74 8.51 7.67 -2.39
N TYR A 75 9.16 7.58 -1.23
CA TYR A 75 10.43 6.88 -1.07
C TYR A 75 10.30 5.36 -1.21
N ILE A 76 9.24 4.77 -0.66
CA ILE A 76 8.95 3.34 -0.84
C ILE A 76 8.75 3.02 -2.33
N GLU A 77 7.94 3.82 -3.02
CA GLU A 77 7.62 3.63 -4.43
C GLU A 77 8.84 3.75 -5.36
N ASP A 78 9.72 4.71 -5.09
CA ASP A 78 10.97 4.88 -5.85
C ASP A 78 11.89 3.64 -5.76
N GLY A 79 11.92 3.00 -4.58
CA GLY A 79 12.65 1.75 -4.34
C GLY A 79 11.97 0.52 -4.95
N ASP A 80 10.67 0.33 -4.70
CA ASP A 80 9.89 -0.81 -5.20
C ASP A 80 9.89 -0.86 -6.74
N LEU A 81 9.81 0.31 -7.39
CA LEU A 81 9.85 0.43 -8.86
C LEU A 81 11.28 0.58 -9.41
N ARG A 82 12.30 0.48 -8.55
CA ARG A 82 13.73 0.52 -8.91
C ARG A 82 14.13 1.76 -9.72
N ARG A 83 13.50 2.90 -9.41
CA ARG A 83 13.76 4.19 -10.07
C ARG A 83 15.04 4.85 -9.53
N TRP A 84 15.26 4.74 -8.22
CA TRP A 84 16.43 5.29 -7.51
C TRP A 84 16.66 6.79 -7.77
N SER A 85 15.59 7.56 -7.90
CA SER A 85 15.63 8.96 -8.33
C SER A 85 15.70 9.95 -7.16
N LEU A 86 15.34 9.52 -5.95
CA LEU A 86 15.23 10.42 -4.80
C LEU A 86 16.55 10.59 -4.03
N PRO A 87 16.79 11.77 -3.44
CA PRO A 87 17.97 12.00 -2.63
C PRO A 87 17.95 11.10 -1.38
N GLY A 88 19.08 10.43 -1.11
CA GLY A 88 19.19 9.52 0.04
C GLY A 88 18.38 8.22 -0.08
N ILE A 89 17.85 7.89 -1.27
CA ILE A 89 17.02 6.69 -1.46
C ILE A 89 17.72 5.37 -1.07
N LYS A 90 19.02 5.25 -1.34
CA LYS A 90 19.80 4.04 -1.01
C LYS A 90 19.89 3.84 0.51
N PRO A 91 20.39 4.82 1.31
CA PRO A 91 20.32 4.75 2.77
C PRO A 91 18.90 4.49 3.31
N PHE A 92 17.89 5.15 2.75
CA PHE A 92 16.50 4.94 3.16
C PHE A 92 16.06 3.48 2.96
N ASN A 93 16.33 2.88 1.80
CA ASN A 93 15.95 1.49 1.51
C ASN A 93 16.72 0.48 2.36
N ILE A 94 18.00 0.75 2.66
CA ILE A 94 18.79 -0.08 3.58
C ILE A 94 18.13 -0.07 4.96
N GLY A 95 17.86 1.12 5.51
CA GLY A 95 17.17 1.26 6.79
C GLY A 95 15.79 0.58 6.77
N LEU A 96 14.96 0.83 5.76
CA LEU A 96 13.65 0.20 5.66
C LEU A 96 13.75 -1.34 5.62
N SER A 97 14.75 -1.89 4.93
CA SER A 97 14.99 -3.33 4.87
C SER A 97 15.36 -3.92 6.24
N GLU A 98 16.18 -3.23 7.02
CA GLU A 98 16.53 -3.66 8.39
C GLU A 98 15.32 -3.65 9.32
N TRP A 99 14.43 -2.66 9.16
CA TRP A 99 13.24 -2.51 10.00
C TRP A 99 12.05 -3.37 9.54
N ARG A 100 12.01 -3.84 8.29
CA ARG A 100 10.89 -4.60 7.70
C ARG A 100 10.46 -5.80 8.55
N SER A 101 11.39 -6.53 9.16
CA SER A 101 11.09 -7.67 10.02
C SER A 101 10.33 -7.29 11.31
N ARG A 102 10.53 -6.05 11.80
CA ARG A 102 9.83 -5.50 12.97
C ARG A 102 8.41 -5.05 12.62
N PHE A 103 8.20 -4.71 11.34
CA PHE A 103 6.92 -4.29 10.77
C PHE A 103 6.18 -5.40 10.01
N SER A 104 6.45 -6.66 10.33
CA SER A 104 5.68 -7.80 9.79
C SER A 104 4.69 -8.32 10.83
N CYS A 105 3.41 -8.41 10.46
CA CYS A 105 2.37 -9.01 11.32
C CYS A 105 2.57 -10.52 11.53
N ILE A 106 3.35 -11.18 10.67
CA ILE A 106 3.68 -12.60 10.78
C ILE A 106 4.76 -12.80 11.85
N SER A 107 5.82 -11.98 11.84
CA SER A 107 6.93 -12.09 12.80
C SER A 107 6.73 -11.29 14.08
N ASN A 108 5.82 -10.31 14.06
CA ASN A 108 5.43 -9.51 15.22
C ASN A 108 3.89 -9.43 15.30
N PRO A 109 3.21 -10.47 15.82
CA PRO A 109 1.75 -10.53 15.87
C PRO A 109 1.12 -9.47 16.79
N TYR A 110 1.91 -8.83 17.66
CA TYR A 110 1.44 -7.79 18.57
C TYR A 110 1.55 -6.38 18.00
N MET A 111 2.13 -6.21 16.81
CA MET A 111 2.38 -4.90 16.21
C MET A 111 1.08 -4.15 15.88
N PHE A 112 0.06 -4.90 15.47
CA PHE A 112 -1.27 -4.38 15.19
C PHE A 112 -2.24 -5.02 16.18
N LYS A 113 -3.17 -4.23 16.73
CA LYS A 113 -4.35 -4.80 17.39
C LYS A 113 -5.27 -5.30 16.28
N GLN A 114 -5.05 -6.54 15.83
CA GLN A 114 -5.93 -7.24 14.88
C GLN A 114 -7.13 -7.83 15.60
#